data_AF-A0A1I7K7U4-F1
#
_entry.id   AF-A0A1I7K7U4-F1
#
_cell.length_a   1.000
_cell.length_b   1.000
_cell.length_c   1.000
_cell.angle_alpha   90.00
_cell.angle_beta   90.00
_cell.angle_gamma   90.00
#
_symmetry.space_group_name_H-M   'P 1'
#
loop_
_entity.id
_entity.type
_entity.pdbx_description
1 polymer ?
#
loop_
_entity_poly.entity_id
_entity_poly.type
_entity_poly.pdbx_seq_one_letter_code
_entity_poly.pdbx_strand_id
1 'polypeptide(L)' 'MTATDLRLLRESVEAAALDERVEATLAGGVYAYASALLRLVEDGDRDPAVALREARSAVSFLLAVPRLPPARPRTWRPS' A
#
# COMPACT_ATOMS: atom_id res chain seq x y z
N MET A 1 18.48 -5.22 9.34
CA MET A 1 17.17 -4.93 9.97
C MET A 1 16.13 -4.38 8.99
N THR A 2 16.52 -3.72 7.90
CA THR A 2 15.62 -3.00 6.98
C THR A 2 14.71 -3.87 6.11
N ALA A 3 15.16 -5.04 5.64
CA ALA A 3 14.30 -5.96 4.88
C ALA A 3 13.16 -6.54 5.74
N THR A 4 13.42 -6.82 7.01
CA THR A 4 12.38 -7.24 7.98
C THR A 4 11.35 -6.14 8.18
N ASP A 5 11.76 -4.89 8.31
CA ASP A 5 10.83 -3.76 8.48
C ASP A 5 9.93 -3.56 7.25
N LEU A 6 10.47 -3.77 6.04
CA LEU A 6 9.69 -3.73 4.81
C LEU A 6 8.66 -4.87 4.73
N ARG A 7 9.01 -6.08 5.20
CA ARG A 7 8.06 -7.19 5.32
C ARG A 7 6.93 -6.87 6.29
N LEU A 8 7.26 -6.34 7.46
CA LEU A 8 6.26 -5.93 8.46
C LEU A 8 5.33 -4.83 7.94
N LEU A 9 5.86 -3.85 7.18
CA LEU A 9 5.02 -2.83 6.55
C LEU A 9 4.05 -3.44 5.52
N ARG A 10 4.55 -4.35 4.68
CA ARG A 10 3.71 -5.05 3.70
C ARG A 10 2.59 -5.85 4.39
N GLU A 11 2.91 -6.58 5.45
CA GLU A 11 1.93 -7.32 6.27
C GLU A 11 0.90 -6.38 6.91
N SER A 12 1.31 -5.19 7.36
CA SER A 12 0.39 -4.20 7.93
C SER A 12 -0.62 -3.66 6.91
N VAL A 13 -0.24 -3.54 5.64
CA VAL A 13 -1.13 -3.15 4.53
C VAL A 13 -2.15 -4.24 4.25
N GLU A 14 -1.69 -5.50 4.21
CA GLU A 14 -2.56 -6.66 4.03
C GLU A 14 -3.59 -6.77 5.15
N ALA A 15 -3.15 -6.65 6.41
CA ALA A 15 -4.04 -6.62 7.56
C ALA A 15 -5.06 -5.47 7.48
N ALA A 16 -4.63 -4.25 7.12
CA ALA A 16 -5.55 -3.12 6.98
C ALA A 16 -6.61 -3.31 5.89
N ALA A 17 -6.25 -3.98 4.79
CA ALA A 17 -7.19 -4.32 3.73
C ALA A 17 -8.19 -5.41 4.16
N LEU A 18 -7.70 -6.46 4.83
CA LEU A 18 -8.53 -7.55 5.37
C LEU A 18 -9.51 -7.05 6.44
N ASP A 19 -9.06 -6.14 7.30
CA ASP A 19 -9.89 -5.48 8.31
C ASP A 19 -10.84 -4.41 7.72
N GLU A 20 -10.85 -4.25 6.39
CA GLU A 20 -11.72 -3.30 5.71
C GLU A 20 -11.51 -1.83 6.14
N ARG A 21 -10.35 -1.52 6.73
CA ARG A 21 -9.97 -0.19 7.26
C ARG A 21 -9.55 0.80 6.20
N VAL A 22 -9.15 0.31 5.03
CA VAL A 22 -8.64 1.10 3.89
C VAL A 22 -9.30 0.63 2.60
N GLU A 23 -9.21 1.41 1.53
CA GLU A 23 -9.71 0.95 0.24
C GLU A 23 -8.85 -0.16 -0.36
N ALA A 24 -9.49 -1.26 -0.74
CA ALA A 24 -8.81 -2.45 -1.24
C ALA A 24 -8.00 -2.18 -2.52
N THR A 25 -8.51 -1.31 -3.40
CA THR A 25 -7.82 -0.94 -4.65
C THR A 25 -6.55 -0.13 -4.40
N LEU A 26 -6.58 0.80 -3.43
CA LEU A 26 -5.39 1.56 -3.01
C LEU A 26 -4.41 0.67 -2.25
N ALA A 27 -4.93 -0.19 -1.36
CA ALA A 27 -4.11 -1.13 -0.60
C ALA A 27 -3.33 -2.08 -1.51
N GLY A 28 -3.95 -2.59 -2.58
CA GLY A 28 -3.27 -3.43 -3.58
C GLY A 28 -2.08 -2.73 -4.24
N GLY A 29 -2.23 -1.45 -4.61
CA GLY A 29 -1.14 -0.66 -5.19
C GLY A 29 0.01 -0.44 -4.20
N VAL A 30 -0.31 -0.09 -2.95
CA VAL A 30 0.70 0.13 -1.89
C VAL A 30 1.40 -1.17 -1.51
N TYR A 31 0.68 -2.29 -1.43
CA TYR A 31 1.25 -3.62 -1.20
C TYR A 31 2.25 -4.00 -2.30
N ALA A 32 1.87 -3.81 -3.57
CA ALA A 32 2.74 -4.10 -4.70
C ALA A 32 4.00 -3.23 -4.68
N TYR A 33 3.86 -1.94 -4.37
CA TYR A 33 4.99 -1.02 -4.27
C TYR A 33 5.95 -1.39 -3.13
N ALA A 34 5.44 -1.69 -1.93
CA ALA A 34 6.25 -2.16 -0.80
C ALA A 34 6.96 -3.49 -1.11
N SER A 35 6.30 -4.40 -1.84
CA SER A 35 6.88 -5.67 -2.29
C SER A 35 8.02 -5.46 -3.29
N ALA A 36 7.85 -4.53 -4.23
CA ALA A 36 8.90 -4.17 -5.19
C ALA A 36 10.12 -3.56 -4.47
N LEU A 37 9.91 -2.67 -3.50
CA LEU A 37 10.98 -2.08 -2.70
C LEU A 37 11.73 -3.14 -1.88
N LEU A 38 11.01 -4.09 -1.26
CA LEU A 38 11.61 -5.23 -0.57
C LEU A 38 12.50 -6.04 -1.51
N ARG A 39 12.00 -6.37 -2.71
CA ARG A 39 12.75 -7.15 -3.70
C ARG A 39 14.03 -6.44 -4.12
N LEU A 40 13.96 -5.15 -4.44
CA LEU A 40 15.13 -4.34 -4.80
C LEU A 40 16.16 -4.26 -3.67
N VAL A 41 15.71 -4.19 -2.42
CA VAL A 41 16.61 -4.23 -1.25
C VAL A 41 17.28 -5.60 -1.10
N GLU A 42 16.53 -6.69 -1.31
CA GLU A 42 17.05 -8.06 -1.26
C GLU A 42 18.06 -8.34 -2.39
N ASP A 43 17.84 -7.77 -3.58
CA ASP A 43 18.76 -7.85 -4.72
C ASP A 43 20.00 -6.93 -4.57
N GLY A 44 19.99 -6.02 -3.60
CA GLY A 44 21.07 -5.04 -3.39
C GLY A 44 21.01 -3.83 -4.35
N ASP A 45 19.95 -3.73 -5.16
CA ASP A 45 19.75 -2.66 -6.15
C ASP A 45 19.21 -1.36 -5.55
N ARG A 46 18.81 -1.37 -4.27
CA ARG A 46 18.27 -0.19 -3.57
C ARG A 46 18.81 -0.04 -2.16
N ASP A 47 19.15 1.19 -1.80
CA ASP A 47 19.46 1.57 -0.42
C ASP A 47 18.28 1.22 0.50
N PRO A 48 18.50 0.37 1.52
CA PRO A 48 17.42 -0.10 2.37
C PRO A 48 16.76 0.98 3.25
N ALA A 49 17.50 2.01 3.64
CA ALA A 49 16.95 3.12 4.42
C ALA A 49 16.08 4.04 3.55
N VAL A 50 16.46 4.23 2.28
CA VAL A 50 15.64 4.96 1.31
C VAL A 50 14.34 4.20 1.02
N ALA A 51 14.45 2.91 0.69
CA ALA A 51 13.29 2.04 0.45
C ALA A 51 12.31 2.03 1.64
N LEU A 52 12.83 1.93 2.87
CA LEU A 52 12.00 1.94 4.07
C LEU A 52 11.25 3.27 4.26
N ARG A 53 11.89 4.42 3.99
CA ARG A 53 11.21 5.72 4.07
C ARG A 53 10.09 5.83 3.04
N GLU A 54 10.35 5.42 1.80
CA GLU A 54 9.34 5.42 0.73
C GLU A 54 8.14 4.53 1.07
N ALA A 55 8.40 3.29 1.51
CA ALA A 55 7.34 2.38 1.93
C ALA A 55 6.52 2.96 3.08
N ARG A 56 7.16 3.57 4.10
CA ARG A 56 6.46 4.24 5.21
C ARG A 56 5.56 5.36 4.71
N SER A 57 6.06 6.23 3.82
CA SER A 57 5.26 7.31 3.25
C SER A 57 4.03 6.78 2.49
N ALA A 58 4.18 5.73 1.70
CA ALA A 58 3.06 5.11 0.98
C ALA A 58 2.02 4.48 1.92
N VAL A 59 2.47 3.78 2.97
CA VAL A 59 1.58 3.20 3.98
C VAL A 59 0.88 4.29 4.80
N SER A 60 1.58 5.34 5.21
CA SER A 60 0.97 6.48 5.89
C SER A 60 -0.06 7.19 5.01
N PHE A 61 0.20 7.34 3.72
CA PHE A 61 -0.79 7.85 2.77
C PHE A 61 -2.04 6.97 2.73
N LEU A 62 -1.88 5.64 2.58
CA LEU A 62 -2.99 4.69 2.57
C LEU A 62 -3.87 4.81 3.81
N LEU A 63 -3.25 4.89 4.99
CA LEU A 63 -3.95 4.99 6.27
C LEU A 63 -4.61 6.37 6.49
N ALA A 64 -4.12 7.42 5.82
CA ALA A 64 -4.68 8.76 5.90
C ALA A 64 -5.87 8.95 4.93
N VAL A 65 -6.01 8.11 3.90
CA VAL A 65 -7.13 8.19 2.96
C VAL A 65 -8.34 7.48 3.57
N PRO A 66 -9.43 8.21 3.90
CA PRO A 66 -10.64 7.57 4.39
C PRO A 66 -11.23 6.65 3.32
N ARG A 67 -11.78 5.50 3.74
CA ARG A 67 -12.49 4.60 2.84
C ARG A 67 -13.68 5.32 2.22
N LEU A 68 -13.83 5.21 0.90
CA LEU A 68 -14.91 5.89 0.22
C LEU A 68 -16.21 5.11 0.45
N PRO A 69 -17.36 5.81 0.55
CA PRO A 69 -18.64 5.11 0.52
C PRO A 69 -18.77 4.35 -0.80
N PRO A 70 -19.50 3.22 -0.83
CA PRO A 70 -19.71 2.43 -2.04
C PRO A 70 -20.14 3.34 -3.20
N ALA A 71 -19.50 3.17 -4.36
CA ALA A 71 -19.84 3.96 -5.54
C ALA A 71 -21.33 3.79 -5.85
N ARG A 72 -22.08 4.90 -5.88
CA ARG A 72 -23.48 4.85 -6.32
C ARG A 72 -23.52 4.49 -7.82
N PRO A 73 -24.38 3.54 -8.23
CA PRO A 73 -24.59 3.27 -9.65
C PRO A 73 -25.03 4.56 -10.33
N ARG A 74 -24.23 5.07 -11.29
CA ARG A 74 -24.69 6.14 -12.17
C ARG A 74 -25.54 5.49 -13.26
N THR A 75 -26.83 5.79 -13.27
CA THR A 75 -27.68 5.45 -14.41
C THR A 75 -27.26 6.35 -15.56
N TRP A 76 -26.52 5.80 -16.53
CA TRP A 76 -26.22 6.52 -17.75
C TRP A 76 -27.54 6.81 -18.47
N ARG A 77 -27.82 8.09 -18.72
CA ARG A 77 -28.94 8.53 -19.55
C ARG A 77 -28.37 9.16 -20.81
N PRO A 78 -28.50 8.52 -21.99
CA PRO A 78 -28.29 9.23 -23.24
C PRO A 78 -29.41 10.26 -23.40
N SER A 79 -29.02 11.50 -23.66
CA SER A 79 -29.89 12.54 -24.20
C SER A 79 -30.12 12.33 -25.69
#